data_AF-A0A348WF28-F1
#
_entry.id   AF-A0A348WF28-F1
#
_cell.length_a   1.000
_cell.length_b   1.000
_cell.length_c   1.000
_cell.angle_alpha   90.00
_cell.angle_beta   90.00
_cell.angle_gamma   90.00
#
_symmetry.space_group_name_H-M   'P 1'
#
loop_
_entity.id
_entity.type
_entity.pdbx_description
1 polymer ?
#
loop_
_entity_poly.entity_id
_entity_poly.type
_entity_poly.pdbx_seq_one_letter_code
_entity_poly.pdbx_strand_id
1 'polypeptide(L)'
;MTDAVVTRFAPSPTGYLHIGGARTALFNWLYARGRGGKFLLRIEDTDRARSTPEATQAILDGMAWLGLDHDGEVISQFDRAPRHAEVAHQLLAEGKAYKCFASQDEIQAFRDAARAEGRSTLYQSPWRDADPASHPDAPYVVRIKAPRDGATTIRDEVQGDVTIRNDQLDDMVLLRSDGTPVYMLAVAVDDHDMGVTHVIRGDDHLNNAARQMMIYEAMGWPLPTYAHIPLIHGPDGKKLSKRHGALGVEEYRDMGYPA
;
A
#
# COMPACT_ATOMS: atom_id res chain seq x y z
N MET A 1 18.56 21.85 -6.29
CA MET A 1 18.59 21.47 -4.86
C MET A 1 18.09 20.04 -4.83
N THR A 2 18.85 19.09 -4.30
CA THR A 2 18.34 17.72 -4.11
C THR A 2 17.25 17.80 -3.06
N ASP A 3 16.03 17.35 -3.39
CA ASP A 3 14.92 17.33 -2.43
C ASP A 3 15.34 16.57 -1.17
N ALA A 4 14.92 17.06 -0.01
CA ALA A 4 15.26 16.45 1.27
C ALA A 4 14.67 15.04 1.34
N VAL A 5 15.47 14.06 1.78
CA VAL A 5 15.01 12.67 1.90
C VAL A 5 13.92 12.58 2.97
N VAL A 6 12.79 11.99 2.60
CA VAL A 6 11.70 11.60 3.49
C VAL A 6 11.38 10.13 3.26
N THR A 7 11.51 9.33 4.32
CA THR A 7 11.12 7.92 4.39
C THR A 7 9.96 7.75 5.38
N ARG A 8 9.31 6.58 5.38
CA ARG A 8 8.28 6.27 6.37
C ARG A 8 8.19 4.79 6.71
N PHE A 9 7.97 4.49 7.99
CA PHE A 9 7.47 3.18 8.40
C PHE A 9 5.94 3.23 8.49
N ALA A 10 5.28 2.30 7.79
CA ALA A 10 3.83 2.27 7.65
C ALA A 10 3.22 0.91 8.08
N PRO A 11 3.28 0.52 9.37
CA PRO A 11 2.77 -0.77 9.82
C PRO A 11 1.24 -0.76 10.00
N SER A 12 0.60 -1.88 9.65
CA SER A 12 -0.79 -2.14 10.08
C SER A 12 -0.79 -2.74 11.50
N PRO A 13 -1.54 -2.18 12.47
CA PRO A 13 -1.50 -2.58 13.88
C PRO A 13 -2.29 -3.86 14.15
N THR A 14 -1.82 -4.99 13.61
CA THR A 14 -2.49 -6.31 13.70
C THR A 14 -1.87 -7.25 14.75
N GLY A 15 -1.18 -6.67 15.73
CA GLY A 15 -0.45 -7.35 16.80
C GLY A 15 0.85 -6.60 17.11
N TYR A 16 1.90 -7.34 17.42
CA TYR A 16 3.22 -6.81 17.78
C TYR A 16 4.09 -6.44 16.57
N LEU A 17 5.13 -5.63 16.82
CA LEU A 17 6.19 -5.34 15.85
C LEU A 17 7.10 -6.58 15.71
N HIS A 18 6.94 -7.31 14.61
CA HIS A 18 7.82 -8.45 14.31
C HIS A 18 9.17 -7.98 13.72
N ILE A 19 10.19 -8.83 13.82
CA ILE A 19 11.56 -8.51 13.39
C ILE A 19 11.68 -8.06 11.92
N GLY A 20 10.88 -8.62 11.01
CA GLY A 20 10.83 -8.15 9.62
C GLY A 20 10.34 -6.70 9.47
N GLY A 21 9.36 -6.30 10.27
CA GLY A 21 8.86 -4.92 10.34
C GLY A 21 9.91 -4.01 10.98
N ALA A 22 10.51 -4.44 12.09
CA ALA A 22 11.60 -3.72 12.75
C ALA A 22 12.78 -3.45 11.81
N ARG A 23 13.20 -4.46 11.03
CA ARG A 23 14.26 -4.30 10.01
C ARG A 23 13.87 -3.30 8.92
N THR A 24 12.60 -3.30 8.51
CA THR A 24 12.08 -2.31 7.55
C THR A 24 12.14 -0.91 8.14
N ALA A 25 11.70 -0.72 9.38
CA ALA A 25 11.78 0.55 10.10
C ALA A 25 13.23 1.01 10.23
N LEU A 26 14.15 0.11 10.63
CA LEU A 26 15.58 0.38 10.76
C LEU A 26 16.18 0.87 9.43
N PHE A 27 15.88 0.25 8.29
CA PHE A 27 16.40 0.73 7.01
C PHE A 27 15.84 2.09 6.61
N ASN A 28 14.56 2.35 6.85
CA ASN A 28 13.98 3.67 6.61
C ASN A 28 14.64 4.75 7.50
N TRP A 29 14.85 4.43 8.79
CA TRP A 29 15.51 5.29 9.77
C TRP A 29 16.97 5.57 9.38
N LEU A 30 17.77 4.54 9.11
CA LEU A 30 19.17 4.67 8.69
C LEU A 30 19.30 5.47 7.40
N TYR A 31 18.43 5.23 6.42
CA TYR A 31 18.48 5.92 5.13
C TYR A 31 18.19 7.42 5.28
N ALA A 32 17.18 7.78 6.08
CA ALA A 32 16.85 9.16 6.39
C ALA A 32 17.95 9.82 7.22
N ARG A 33 18.30 9.26 8.40
CA ARG A 33 19.29 9.84 9.32
C ARG A 33 20.67 9.99 8.67
N GLY A 34 21.11 8.99 7.90
CA GLY A 34 22.38 9.03 7.17
C GLY A 34 22.45 10.07 6.05
N ARG A 35 21.32 10.69 5.67
CA ARG A 35 21.22 11.74 4.63
C ARG A 35 20.68 13.05 5.17
N GLY A 36 20.55 13.20 6.49
CA GLY A 36 19.94 14.39 7.11
C GLY A 36 18.46 14.58 6.74
N GLY A 37 17.77 13.50 6.40
CA GLY A 37 16.36 13.47 6.04
C GLY A 37 15.43 13.20 7.21
N LYS A 38 14.13 13.06 6.90
CA LYS A 38 13.06 12.75 7.86
C LYS A 38 12.65 11.29 7.76
N PHE A 39 12.40 10.69 8.92
CA PHE A 39 11.79 9.37 9.06
C PHE A 39 10.44 9.51 9.73
N LEU A 40 9.36 9.23 9.00
CA LEU A 40 7.99 9.40 9.48
C LEU A 40 7.37 8.07 9.95
N LEU A 41 6.38 8.15 10.83
CA LEU A 41 5.59 6.99 11.26
C LEU A 41 4.10 7.19 10.91
N ARG A 42 3.54 6.23 10.16
CA ARG A 42 2.12 6.18 9.83
C ARG A 42 1.52 4.84 10.22
N ILE A 43 0.46 4.82 11.01
CA ILE A 43 -0.24 3.59 11.38
C ILE A 43 -1.35 3.33 10.36
N GLU A 44 -1.30 2.16 9.72
CA GLU A 44 -2.29 1.74 8.71
C GLU A 44 -3.49 1.05 9.38
N ASP A 45 -4.26 1.81 10.17
CA ASP A 45 -5.36 1.39 11.03
C ASP A 45 -6.76 1.38 10.36
N THR A 46 -6.79 1.32 9.03
CA THR A 46 -8.03 1.28 8.24
C THR A 46 -8.91 0.06 8.52
N ASP A 47 -8.31 -1.07 8.92
CA ASP A 47 -9.04 -2.27 9.34
C ASP A 47 -9.31 -2.25 10.84
N ARG A 48 -10.42 -1.61 11.23
CA ARG A 48 -10.82 -1.43 12.63
C ARG A 48 -11.07 -2.74 13.39
N ALA A 49 -11.35 -3.84 12.69
CA ALA A 49 -11.55 -5.14 13.33
C ALA A 49 -10.22 -5.76 13.79
N ARG A 50 -9.12 -5.44 13.10
CA ARG A 50 -7.77 -5.93 13.43
C ARG A 50 -6.89 -4.88 14.12
N SER A 51 -7.25 -3.61 14.03
CA SER A 51 -6.48 -2.48 14.55
C SER A 51 -6.95 -2.10 15.95
N THR A 52 -6.21 -2.53 16.97
CA THR A 52 -6.51 -2.19 18.37
C THR A 52 -5.51 -1.16 18.92
N PRO A 53 -5.93 -0.32 19.88
CA PRO A 53 -5.01 0.60 20.56
C PRO A 53 -3.79 -0.11 21.16
N GLU A 54 -3.97 -1.32 21.68
CA GLU A 54 -2.91 -2.13 22.27
C GLU A 54 -1.89 -2.59 21.21
N ALA A 55 -2.35 -2.98 20.01
CA ALA A 55 -1.48 -3.34 18.91
C ALA A 55 -0.68 -2.13 18.39
N THR A 56 -1.32 -0.96 18.32
CA THR A 56 -0.62 0.29 18.00
C THR A 56 0.42 0.61 19.06
N GLN A 57 0.08 0.50 20.35
CA GLN A 57 1.02 0.76 21.44
C GLN A 57 2.20 -0.22 21.42
N ALA A 58 1.97 -1.51 21.16
CA ALA A 58 3.04 -2.50 21.03
C ALA A 58 4.04 -2.16 19.91
N ILE A 59 3.58 -1.56 18.80
CA ILE A 59 4.46 -1.05 17.74
C ILE A 59 5.29 0.13 18.25
N LEU A 60 4.66 1.10 18.91
CA LEU A 60 5.35 2.29 19.43
C LEU A 60 6.40 1.92 20.49
N ASP A 61 6.06 1.00 21.41
CA ASP A 61 6.97 0.52 22.44
C ASP A 61 8.16 -0.24 21.84
N GLY A 62 7.91 -1.08 20.81
CA GLY A 62 8.96 -1.79 20.10
C GLY A 62 9.92 -0.85 19.35
N MET A 63 9.37 0.17 18.69
CA MET A 63 10.16 1.22 18.03
C MET A 63 11.01 2.01 19.04
N ALA A 64 10.42 2.40 20.17
CA ALA A 64 11.10 3.13 21.24
C ALA A 64 12.22 2.30 21.88
N TRP A 65 11.99 1.00 22.11
CA TRP A 65 13.00 0.11 22.66
C TRP A 65 14.20 -0.04 21.72
N LEU A 66 13.97 -0.15 20.41
CA LEU A 66 15.03 -0.21 19.40
C LEU A 66 15.75 1.13 19.16
N GLY A 67 15.34 2.21 19.83
CA GLY A 67 15.89 3.55 19.62
C GLY A 67 15.59 4.15 18.25
N LEU A 68 14.51 3.70 17.59
CA LEU A 68 14.09 4.18 16.27
C LEU A 68 13.12 5.37 16.42
N ASP A 69 13.66 6.53 16.79
CA ASP A 69 12.91 7.78 16.87
C ASP A 69 12.36 8.21 15.50
N HIS A 70 11.18 8.83 15.46
CA HIS A 70 10.59 9.37 14.22
C HIS A 70 10.38 10.87 14.31
N ASP A 71 10.34 11.52 13.15
CA ASP A 71 10.07 12.95 13.01
C ASP A 71 8.57 13.21 12.89
N GLY A 72 8.11 14.30 13.52
CA GLY A 72 6.71 14.70 13.46
C GLY A 72 5.77 13.79 14.25
N GLU A 73 4.48 13.97 14.03
CA GLU A 73 3.43 13.20 14.71
C GLU A 73 3.22 11.82 14.06
N VAL A 74 2.75 10.87 14.86
CA VAL A 74 2.28 9.58 14.35
C VAL A 74 0.96 9.79 13.64
N ILE A 75 0.90 9.44 12.35
CA ILE A 75 -0.29 9.65 11.52
C ILE A 75 -1.18 8.40 11.56
N SER A 76 -2.46 8.56 11.88
CA SER A 76 -3.49 7.54 11.61
C SER A 76 -3.93 7.63 10.16
N GLN A 77 -3.91 6.50 9.45
CA GLN A 77 -4.43 6.43 8.09
C GLN A 77 -5.97 6.47 8.07
N PHE A 78 -6.62 5.90 9.09
CA PHE A 78 -8.06 5.94 9.25
C PHE A 78 -8.59 7.38 9.34
N ASP A 79 -7.94 8.24 10.14
CA ASP A 79 -8.33 9.64 10.30
C ASP A 79 -8.22 10.45 8.99
N ARG A 80 -7.49 9.93 8.01
CA ARG A 80 -7.28 10.54 6.69
C ARG A 80 -8.20 10.01 5.60
N ALA A 81 -9.14 9.11 5.93
CA ALA A 81 -10.12 8.58 4.98
C ALA A 81 -10.88 9.66 4.18
N PRO A 82 -11.29 10.81 4.75
CA PRO A 82 -11.92 11.88 3.97
C PRO A 82 -11.02 12.42 2.85
N ARG A 83 -9.71 12.56 3.11
CA ARG A 83 -8.73 13.02 2.12
C ARG A 83 -8.53 11.98 1.02
N HIS A 84 -8.53 10.70 1.36
CA HIS A 84 -8.47 9.64 0.34
C HIS A 84 -9.70 9.67 -0.56
N ALA A 85 -10.89 9.83 0.03
CA ALA A 85 -12.15 9.95 -0.71
C ALA A 85 -12.16 11.16 -1.66
N GLU A 86 -11.67 12.31 -1.20
CA GLU A 86 -11.50 13.50 -2.02
C GLU A 86 -10.69 13.21 -3.29
N VAL A 87 -9.52 12.55 -3.16
CA VAL A 87 -8.66 12.23 -4.31
C VAL A 87 -9.35 11.28 -5.29
N ALA A 88 -10.07 10.26 -4.81
CA ALA A 88 -10.80 9.37 -5.70
C ALA A 88 -11.97 10.07 -6.42
N HIS A 89 -12.65 11.03 -5.77
CA HIS A 89 -13.66 11.86 -6.42
C HIS A 89 -13.04 12.83 -7.42
N GLN A 90 -11.85 13.36 -7.15
CA GLN A 90 -11.09 14.15 -8.13
C GLN A 90 -10.76 13.32 -9.38
N LEU A 91 -10.20 12.12 -9.22
CA LEU A 91 -9.92 11.20 -10.34
C LEU A 91 -11.19 10.89 -11.15
N LEU A 92 -12.33 10.74 -10.47
CA LEU A 92 -13.62 10.51 -11.12
C LEU A 92 -14.07 11.74 -11.92
N ALA A 93 -13.96 12.93 -11.36
CA ALA A 93 -14.31 14.19 -12.03
C ALA A 93 -13.40 14.47 -13.25
N GLU A 94 -12.14 14.07 -13.19
CA GLU A 94 -11.17 14.20 -14.29
C GLU A 94 -11.27 13.09 -15.34
N GLY A 95 -12.22 12.16 -15.20
CA GLY A 95 -12.41 11.04 -16.14
C GLY A 95 -11.32 9.96 -16.09
N LYS A 96 -10.42 10.03 -15.11
CA LYS A 96 -9.34 9.06 -14.84
C LYS A 96 -9.79 7.88 -13.97
N ALA A 97 -10.96 8.01 -13.36
CA ALA A 97 -11.70 6.95 -12.69
C ALA A 97 -13.14 6.91 -13.19
N TYR A 98 -13.87 5.85 -12.85
CA TYR A 98 -15.26 5.65 -13.26
C TYR A 98 -16.08 4.95 -12.17
N LYS A 99 -17.41 5.11 -12.22
CA LYS A 99 -18.35 4.40 -11.35
C LYS A 99 -18.58 3.01 -11.90
N CYS A 100 -18.50 1.99 -11.06
CA CYS A 100 -18.79 0.61 -11.41
C CYS A 100 -19.93 0.08 -10.54
N PHE A 101 -21.02 -0.30 -11.19
CA PHE A 101 -22.24 -0.82 -10.55
C PHE A 101 -22.32 -2.35 -10.58
N ALA A 102 -21.26 -3.01 -11.08
CA ALA A 102 -21.21 -4.46 -11.11
C ALA A 102 -21.23 -5.06 -9.69
N SER A 103 -22.13 -6.00 -9.48
CA SER A 103 -22.26 -6.80 -8.27
C SER A 103 -21.09 -7.77 -8.10
N GLN A 104 -20.89 -8.25 -6.87
CA GLN A 104 -19.88 -9.29 -6.60
C GLN A 104 -20.18 -10.58 -7.36
N ASP A 105 -21.47 -10.94 -7.51
CA ASP A 105 -21.89 -12.14 -8.24
C ASP A 105 -21.55 -12.05 -9.73
N GLU A 106 -21.76 -10.89 -10.36
CA GLU A 106 -21.37 -10.67 -11.77
C GLU A 106 -19.84 -10.74 -11.95
N ILE A 107 -19.08 -10.16 -11.03
CA ILE A 107 -17.61 -10.23 -11.06
C ILE A 107 -17.12 -11.67 -10.87
N GLN A 108 -17.76 -12.42 -9.97
CA GLN A 108 -17.43 -13.81 -9.72
C GLN A 108 -17.78 -14.69 -10.91
N ALA A 109 -18.97 -14.53 -11.50
CA ALA A 109 -19.38 -15.22 -12.72
C ALA A 109 -18.42 -14.95 -13.88
N PHE A 110 -17.96 -13.70 -14.05
CA PHE A 110 -16.93 -13.37 -15.04
C PHE A 110 -15.64 -14.16 -14.80
N ARG A 111 -15.17 -14.23 -13.54
CA ARG A 111 -13.93 -14.94 -13.17
C ARG A 111 -14.06 -16.44 -13.36
N ASP A 112 -15.20 -17.04 -13.06
CA ASP A 112 -15.43 -18.47 -13.21
C ASP A 112 -15.50 -18.88 -14.68
N ALA A 113 -16.19 -18.11 -15.51
CA ALA A 113 -16.15 -18.27 -16.97
C ALA A 113 -14.72 -18.11 -17.51
N ALA A 114 -13.98 -17.09 -17.02
CA ALA A 114 -12.60 -16.86 -17.44
C ALA A 114 -11.68 -18.04 -17.15
N ARG A 115 -11.80 -18.63 -15.95
CA ARG A 115 -11.05 -19.83 -15.56
C ARG A 115 -11.42 -21.04 -16.42
N ALA A 116 -12.70 -21.27 -16.66
CA ALA A 116 -13.18 -22.38 -17.47
C ALA A 116 -12.66 -22.31 -18.91
N GLU A 117 -12.50 -21.10 -19.45
CA GLU A 117 -12.00 -20.82 -20.80
C GLU A 117 -10.47 -20.67 -20.88
N GLY A 118 -9.76 -20.69 -19.74
CA GLY A 118 -8.30 -20.49 -19.70
C GLY A 118 -7.84 -19.07 -20.05
N ARG A 119 -8.72 -18.07 -19.92
CA ARG A 119 -8.42 -16.64 -20.17
C ARG A 119 -8.15 -15.88 -18.87
N SER A 120 -7.70 -14.62 -19.01
CA SER A 120 -7.40 -13.76 -17.85
C SER A 120 -8.62 -13.54 -16.95
N THR A 121 -8.41 -13.64 -15.64
CA THR A 121 -9.44 -13.38 -14.61
C THR A 121 -9.52 -11.90 -14.19
N LEU A 122 -8.76 -11.01 -14.84
CA LEU A 122 -8.84 -9.57 -14.57
C LEU A 122 -10.18 -9.03 -15.07
N TYR A 123 -10.95 -8.50 -14.13
CA TYR A 123 -12.31 -8.05 -14.40
C TYR A 123 -12.29 -6.75 -15.22
N GLN A 124 -12.71 -6.85 -16.48
CA GLN A 124 -12.93 -5.69 -17.33
C GLN A 124 -14.37 -5.22 -17.16
N SER A 125 -14.55 -4.15 -16.41
CA SER A 125 -15.90 -3.65 -16.11
C SER A 125 -16.55 -3.06 -17.37
N PRO A 126 -17.81 -3.43 -17.68
CA PRO A 126 -18.56 -2.80 -18.76
C PRO A 126 -18.86 -1.33 -18.47
N TRP A 127 -18.74 -0.89 -17.21
CA TRP A 127 -18.99 0.49 -16.78
C TRP A 127 -17.86 1.46 -17.06
N ARG A 128 -16.68 0.99 -17.51
CA ARG A 128 -15.49 1.84 -17.70
C ARG A 128 -15.74 3.04 -18.61
N ASP A 129 -16.42 2.79 -19.70
CA ASP A 129 -16.71 3.76 -20.76
C ASP A 129 -18.21 3.81 -21.07
N ALA A 130 -19.04 3.37 -20.11
CA ALA A 130 -20.50 3.49 -20.21
C ALA A 130 -20.93 4.95 -20.19
N ASP A 131 -22.03 5.26 -20.88
CA ASP A 131 -22.63 6.59 -20.85
C ASP A 131 -23.10 6.90 -19.42
N PRO A 132 -22.67 8.02 -18.80
CA PRO A 132 -23.19 8.43 -17.51
C PRO A 132 -24.72 8.53 -17.44
N ALA A 133 -25.41 8.76 -18.56
CA ALA A 133 -26.86 8.76 -18.64
C ALA A 133 -27.49 7.38 -18.46
N SER A 134 -26.74 6.29 -18.69
CA SER A 134 -27.19 4.92 -18.47
C SER A 134 -26.88 4.39 -17.06
N HIS A 135 -26.30 5.22 -16.19
CA HIS A 135 -26.03 4.81 -14.82
C HIS A 135 -27.32 4.56 -14.04
N PRO A 136 -27.46 3.41 -13.35
CA PRO A 136 -28.59 3.16 -12.50
C PRO A 136 -28.49 3.99 -11.21
N ASP A 137 -29.63 4.20 -10.56
CA ASP A 137 -29.67 4.67 -9.18
C ASP A 137 -29.40 3.50 -8.22
N ALA A 138 -28.13 3.10 -8.13
CA ALA A 138 -27.68 1.98 -7.31
C ALA A 138 -26.30 2.28 -6.68
N PRO A 139 -25.94 1.60 -5.57
CA PRO A 139 -24.60 1.71 -5.00
C PRO A 139 -23.52 1.34 -6.03
N TYR A 140 -22.41 2.06 -6.02
CA TYR A 140 -21.29 1.86 -6.93
C TYR A 140 -19.96 1.93 -6.21
N VAL A 141 -18.95 1.27 -6.76
CA VAL A 141 -17.55 1.50 -6.38
C VAL A 141 -16.91 2.48 -7.36
N VAL A 142 -15.88 3.20 -6.94
CA VAL A 142 -15.03 4.00 -7.84
C VAL A 142 -13.82 3.16 -8.24
N ARG A 143 -13.55 3.02 -9.55
CA ARG A 143 -12.38 2.30 -10.08
C ARG A 143 -11.49 3.24 -10.89
N ILE A 144 -10.17 3.06 -10.79
CA ILE A 144 -9.22 3.78 -11.65
C ILE A 144 -9.23 3.19 -13.07
N LYS A 145 -9.02 4.04 -14.09
CA LYS A 145 -8.80 3.58 -15.47
C LYS A 145 -7.32 3.20 -15.64
N ALA A 146 -6.98 1.94 -15.38
CA ALA A 146 -5.64 1.41 -15.61
C ALA A 146 -5.31 1.40 -17.12
N PRO A 147 -4.06 1.68 -17.53
CA PRO A 147 -3.66 1.52 -18.92
C PRO A 147 -3.89 0.06 -19.36
N ARG A 148 -4.32 -0.15 -20.60
CA ARG A 148 -4.59 -1.50 -21.15
C ARG A 148 -3.45 -2.05 -21.99
N ASP A 149 -2.70 -1.16 -22.63
CA ASP A 149 -1.61 -1.47 -23.54
C ASP A 149 -0.27 -0.95 -23.00
N GLY A 150 0.83 -1.52 -23.49
CA GLY A 150 2.18 -1.17 -23.05
C GLY A 150 2.59 -1.88 -21.76
N ALA A 151 3.51 -1.27 -21.01
CA ALA A 151 4.04 -1.83 -19.78
C ALA A 151 4.40 -0.73 -18.78
N THR A 152 4.31 -1.06 -17.50
CA THR A 152 4.75 -0.24 -16.37
C THR A 152 6.07 -0.81 -15.85
N THR A 153 7.10 0.03 -15.74
CA THR A 153 8.41 -0.37 -15.20
C THR A 153 8.61 0.26 -13.83
N ILE A 154 8.71 -0.58 -12.80
CA ILE A 154 9.17 -0.17 -11.48
C ILE A 154 10.69 -0.13 -11.52
N ARG A 155 11.28 1.05 -11.40
CA ARG A 155 12.73 1.20 -11.22
C ARG A 155 13.05 1.06 -9.74
N ASP A 156 13.43 -0.13 -9.32
CA ASP A 156 13.68 -0.44 -7.92
C ASP A 156 15.17 -0.40 -7.58
N GLU A 157 15.52 0.29 -6.50
CA GLU A 157 16.92 0.44 -6.06
C GLU A 157 17.53 -0.86 -5.50
N VAL A 158 16.72 -1.88 -5.22
CA VAL A 158 17.18 -3.17 -4.66
C VAL A 158 16.94 -4.32 -5.64
N GLN A 159 15.76 -4.38 -6.24
CA GLN A 159 15.35 -5.46 -7.15
C GLN A 159 15.72 -5.18 -8.62
N GLY A 160 16.16 -3.96 -8.94
CA GLY A 160 16.39 -3.49 -10.31
C GLY A 160 15.09 -3.17 -11.04
N ASP A 161 15.18 -3.06 -12.38
CA ASP A 161 14.03 -2.75 -13.22
C ASP A 161 13.08 -3.96 -13.31
N VAL A 162 11.85 -3.77 -12.84
CA VAL A 162 10.79 -4.78 -12.89
C VAL A 162 9.66 -4.28 -13.77
N THR A 163 9.48 -4.94 -14.93
CA THR A 163 8.50 -4.53 -15.94
C THR A 163 7.27 -5.43 -15.89
N ILE A 164 6.09 -4.83 -15.78
CA ILE A 164 4.79 -5.51 -15.79
C ILE A 164 4.01 -5.04 -17.00
N ARG A 165 3.47 -5.98 -17.79
CA ARG A 165 2.58 -5.61 -18.90
C ARG A 165 1.29 -5.01 -18.37
N ASN A 166 0.79 -3.96 -19.02
CA ASN A 166 -0.39 -3.24 -18.55
C ASN A 166 -1.68 -4.08 -18.62
N ASP A 167 -1.72 -5.08 -19.50
CA ASP A 167 -2.82 -6.05 -19.54
C ASP A 167 -2.87 -7.01 -18.33
N GLN A 168 -1.88 -6.93 -17.43
CA GLN A 168 -1.86 -7.61 -16.14
C GLN A 168 -2.30 -6.72 -14.98
N LEU A 169 -2.56 -5.43 -15.23
CA LEU A 169 -3.04 -4.47 -14.25
C LEU A 169 -4.55 -4.24 -14.47
N ASP A 170 -5.35 -4.50 -13.44
CA ASP A 170 -6.80 -4.26 -13.48
C ASP A 170 -7.18 -2.85 -13.04
N ASP A 171 -8.37 -2.43 -13.48
CA ASP A 171 -9.08 -1.24 -13.00
C ASP A 171 -9.47 -1.42 -11.52
N MET A 172 -8.48 -1.25 -10.65
CA MET A 172 -8.63 -1.49 -9.22
C MET A 172 -9.63 -0.52 -8.61
N VAL A 173 -10.35 -1.00 -7.60
CA VAL A 173 -11.23 -0.17 -6.78
C VAL A 173 -10.37 0.85 -6.03
N LEU A 174 -10.82 2.11 -6.00
CA LEU A 174 -10.26 3.19 -5.19
C LEU A 174 -11.13 3.41 -3.94
N LEU A 175 -12.45 3.52 -4.13
CA LEU A 175 -13.45 3.64 -3.07
C LEU A 175 -14.49 2.54 -3.17
N ARG A 176 -14.83 1.97 -2.02
CA ARG A 176 -15.98 1.07 -1.86
C ARG A 176 -17.28 1.85 -1.94
N SER A 177 -18.40 1.13 -2.07
CA SER A 177 -19.73 1.74 -2.17
C SER A 177 -20.20 2.46 -0.91
N ASP A 178 -19.59 2.14 0.24
CA ASP A 178 -19.79 2.85 1.50
C ASP A 178 -18.87 4.09 1.64
N GLY A 179 -18.08 4.41 0.61
CA GLY A 179 -17.11 5.51 0.62
C GLY A 179 -15.76 5.18 1.25
N THR A 180 -15.56 3.96 1.76
CA THR A 180 -14.30 3.56 2.40
C THR A 180 -13.18 3.44 1.36
N PRO A 181 -12.02 4.11 1.55
CA PRO A 181 -10.88 3.96 0.67
C PRO A 181 -10.21 2.60 0.81
N VAL A 182 -9.67 2.08 -0.29
CA VAL A 182 -8.83 0.88 -0.25
C VAL A 182 -7.38 1.24 0.02
N TYR A 183 -6.62 0.25 0.51
CA TYR A 183 -5.19 0.34 0.79
C TYR A 183 -4.36 1.01 -0.33
N MET A 184 -4.57 0.61 -1.60
CA MET A 184 -3.78 1.15 -2.73
C MET A 184 -3.94 2.67 -2.89
N LEU A 185 -5.16 3.17 -2.69
CA LEU A 185 -5.45 4.60 -2.71
C LEU A 185 -4.84 5.28 -1.48
N ALA A 186 -5.17 4.80 -0.28
CA ALA A 186 -4.76 5.41 0.97
C ALA A 186 -3.24 5.59 1.07
N VAL A 187 -2.46 4.54 0.75
CA VAL A 187 -1.00 4.62 0.78
C VAL A 187 -0.44 5.60 -0.25
N ALA A 188 -0.96 5.62 -1.47
CA ALA A 188 -0.47 6.52 -2.50
C ALA A 188 -0.71 7.99 -2.13
N VAL A 189 -1.93 8.29 -1.66
CA VAL A 189 -2.32 9.64 -1.21
C VAL A 189 -1.49 10.08 0.00
N ASP A 190 -1.33 9.22 1.00
CA ASP A 190 -0.57 9.56 2.19
C ASP A 190 0.92 9.72 1.90
N ASP A 191 1.51 8.85 1.08
CA ASP A 191 2.92 8.99 0.70
C ASP A 191 3.14 10.33 -0.04
N HIS A 192 2.21 10.74 -0.92
CA HIS A 192 2.28 12.05 -1.60
C HIS A 192 2.12 13.21 -0.62
N ASP A 193 1.04 13.24 0.16
CA ASP A 193 0.72 14.34 1.07
C ASP A 193 1.76 14.50 2.21
N MET A 194 2.40 13.39 2.62
CA MET A 194 3.50 13.40 3.60
C MET A 194 4.85 13.77 2.98
N GLY A 195 4.92 13.96 1.66
CA GLY A 195 6.15 14.27 0.94
C GLY A 195 7.16 13.12 0.96
N VAL A 196 6.71 11.87 1.03
CA VAL A 196 7.57 10.69 1.00
C VAL A 196 8.32 10.64 -0.34
N THR A 197 9.64 10.66 -0.24
CA THR A 197 10.54 10.59 -1.41
C THR A 197 11.03 9.18 -1.69
N HIS A 198 11.10 8.32 -0.67
CA HIS A 198 11.62 6.96 -0.76
C HIS A 198 10.68 6.00 -0.03
N VAL A 199 10.14 5.03 -0.76
CA VAL A 199 9.31 3.96 -0.24
C VAL A 199 10.17 2.70 -0.09
N ILE A 200 10.66 2.47 1.12
CA ILE A 200 11.48 1.30 1.48
C ILE A 200 10.61 0.29 2.24
N ARG A 201 10.32 -0.87 1.64
CA ARG A 201 9.41 -1.88 2.21
C ARG A 201 9.72 -3.30 1.71
N GLY A 202 9.08 -4.33 2.27
CA GLY A 202 9.27 -5.72 1.84
C GLY A 202 8.92 -5.98 0.37
N ASP A 203 9.64 -6.89 -0.27
CA ASP A 203 9.45 -7.30 -1.67
C ASP A 203 8.13 -8.03 -1.97
N ASP A 204 7.42 -8.47 -0.94
CA ASP A 204 6.02 -8.89 -1.04
C ASP A 204 5.07 -7.76 -1.48
N HIS A 205 5.51 -6.51 -1.44
CA HIS A 205 4.78 -5.35 -1.94
C HIS A 205 5.30 -4.82 -3.29
N LEU A 206 6.26 -5.50 -3.94
CA LEU A 206 6.84 -5.04 -5.21
C LEU A 206 5.76 -4.81 -6.29
N ASN A 207 4.87 -5.80 -6.51
CA ASN A 207 3.80 -5.66 -7.49
C ASN A 207 2.75 -4.59 -7.11
N ASN A 208 2.65 -4.23 -5.82
CA ASN A 208 1.78 -3.15 -5.39
C ASN A 208 2.34 -1.78 -5.81
N ALA A 209 3.66 -1.66 -6.04
CA ALA A 209 4.25 -0.41 -6.52
C ALA A 209 3.69 -0.02 -7.90
N ALA A 210 3.62 -0.96 -8.86
CA ALA A 210 3.02 -0.68 -10.16
C ALA A 210 1.57 -0.21 -10.06
N ARG A 211 0.80 -0.75 -9.10
CA ARG A 211 -0.58 -0.33 -8.85
C ARG A 211 -0.67 1.07 -8.25
N GLN A 212 0.21 1.38 -7.31
CA GLN A 212 0.29 2.69 -6.69
C GLN A 212 0.78 3.76 -7.68
N MET A 213 1.75 3.42 -8.54
CA MET A 213 2.24 4.29 -9.62
C MET A 213 1.10 4.78 -10.52
N MET A 214 0.11 3.94 -10.82
CA MET A 214 -1.07 4.36 -11.61
C MET A 214 -1.81 5.55 -10.97
N ILE A 215 -1.91 5.59 -9.65
CA ILE A 215 -2.55 6.71 -8.94
C ILE A 215 -1.68 7.97 -9.04
N TYR A 216 -0.38 7.85 -8.82
CA TYR A 216 0.56 8.96 -8.96
C TYR A 216 0.54 9.55 -10.36
N GLU A 217 0.65 8.71 -11.38
CA GLU A 217 0.61 9.11 -12.79
C GLU A 217 -0.73 9.75 -13.16
N ALA A 218 -1.84 9.15 -12.72
CA ALA A 218 -3.17 9.72 -12.94
C ALA A 218 -3.30 11.10 -12.27
N MET A 219 -2.74 11.29 -11.08
CA MET A 219 -2.76 12.59 -10.39
C MET A 219 -1.70 13.58 -10.89
N GLY A 220 -0.75 13.16 -11.73
CA GLY A 220 0.39 13.97 -12.15
C GLY A 220 1.39 14.24 -11.01
N TRP A 221 1.45 13.35 -10.02
CA TRP A 221 2.37 13.44 -8.89
C TRP A 221 3.74 12.86 -9.23
N PRO A 222 4.83 13.39 -8.65
CA PRO A 222 6.15 12.79 -8.78
C PRO A 222 6.18 11.43 -8.07
N LEU A 223 6.71 10.41 -8.76
CA LEU A 223 6.89 9.09 -8.17
C LEU A 223 8.00 9.12 -7.09
N PRO A 224 7.80 8.43 -5.95
CA PRO A 224 8.89 8.20 -5.03
C PRO A 224 9.87 7.18 -5.61
N THR A 225 11.09 7.19 -5.10
CA THR A 225 12.04 6.10 -5.31
C THR A 225 11.55 4.85 -4.57
N TYR A 226 11.49 3.71 -5.25
CA TYR A 226 11.12 2.44 -4.63
C TYR A 226 12.36 1.61 -4.29
N ALA A 227 12.33 0.96 -3.13
CA ALA A 227 13.33 -0.01 -2.71
C ALA A 227 12.65 -1.18 -1.99
N HIS A 228 12.59 -2.34 -2.66
CA HIS A 228 11.92 -3.52 -2.14
C HIS A 228 12.90 -4.51 -1.52
N ILE A 229 12.93 -4.59 -0.20
CA ILE A 229 13.90 -5.40 0.55
C ILE A 229 13.46 -6.89 0.63
N PRO A 230 14.36 -7.86 0.37
CA PRO A 230 14.04 -9.27 0.46
C PRO A 230 13.58 -9.69 1.85
N LEU A 231 12.51 -10.48 1.95
CA LEU A 231 11.99 -10.96 3.23
C LEU A 231 13.00 -11.79 4.04
N ILE A 232 12.83 -11.81 5.36
CA ILE A 232 13.59 -12.70 6.24
C ILE A 232 13.05 -14.12 6.07
N HIS A 233 13.95 -15.07 5.83
CA HIS A 233 13.65 -16.49 5.72
C HIS A 233 14.15 -17.22 6.97
N GLY A 234 13.38 -18.20 7.42
CA GLY A 234 13.79 -19.11 8.50
C GLY A 234 14.85 -20.11 8.03
N PRO A 235 15.39 -20.93 8.95
CA PRO A 235 16.35 -21.98 8.61
C PRO A 235 15.82 -23.02 7.60
N ASP A 236 14.50 -23.15 7.50
CA ASP A 236 13.81 -24.01 6.53
C ASP A 236 13.63 -23.37 5.14
N GLY A 237 14.17 -22.16 4.94
CA GLY A 237 14.07 -21.41 3.69
C GLY A 237 12.69 -20.81 3.43
N LYS A 238 11.73 -20.94 4.35
CA LYS A 238 10.40 -20.33 4.22
C LYS A 238 10.39 -18.92 4.79
N LYS A 239 9.47 -18.09 4.30
CA LYS A 239 9.22 -16.75 4.88
C LYS A 239 8.98 -16.88 6.38
N LEU A 240 9.78 -16.15 7.17
CA LEU A 240 9.60 -16.07 8.61
C LEU A 240 8.25 -15.40 8.89
N SER A 241 7.36 -16.09 9.58
CA SER A 241 6.01 -15.60 9.90
C SER A 241 5.63 -15.92 11.33
N LYS A 242 4.57 -15.30 11.85
CA LYS A 242 4.07 -15.56 13.22
C LYS A 242 3.83 -17.05 13.49
N ARG A 243 3.42 -17.81 12.45
CA ARG A 243 3.19 -19.26 12.54
C ARG A 243 4.46 -20.11 12.49
N HIS A 244 5.59 -19.53 12.08
CA HIS A 244 6.87 -20.20 11.90
C HIS A 244 7.98 -19.53 12.73
N GLY A 245 7.65 -18.96 13.90
CA GLY A 245 8.64 -18.47 14.86
C GLY A 245 9.12 -17.03 14.67
N ALA A 246 8.38 -16.17 13.97
CA ALA A 246 8.65 -14.73 14.00
C ALA A 246 8.30 -14.16 15.39
N LEU A 247 9.33 -13.97 16.21
CA LEU A 247 9.23 -13.34 17.51
C LEU A 247 8.91 -11.84 17.35
N GLY A 248 8.15 -11.31 18.31
CA GLY A 248 8.03 -9.88 18.52
C GLY A 248 9.34 -9.29 19.04
N VAL A 249 9.56 -8.01 18.76
CA VAL A 249 10.71 -7.26 19.27
C VAL A 249 10.75 -7.30 20.80
N GLU A 250 9.59 -7.25 21.45
CA GLU A 250 9.41 -7.39 22.88
C GLU A 250 9.90 -8.74 23.43
N GLU A 251 9.77 -9.83 22.65
CA GLU A 251 10.26 -11.14 23.08
C GLU A 251 11.80 -11.17 23.11
N TYR A 252 12.47 -10.53 22.15
CA TYR A 252 13.93 -10.40 22.18
C TYR A 252 14.39 -9.60 23.40
N ARG A 253 13.69 -8.51 23.74
CA ARG A 253 13.95 -7.74 24.97
C ARG A 253 13.81 -8.62 26.21
N ASP A 254 12.70 -9.37 26.30
CA ASP A 254 12.40 -10.20 27.47
C ASP A 254 13.35 -11.40 27.60
N MET A 255 13.94 -11.86 26.49
CA MET A 255 15.05 -12.82 26.45
C MET A 255 16.41 -12.22 26.88
N GLY A 256 16.49 -10.90 27.10
CA GLY A 256 17.71 -10.21 27.54
C GLY A 256 18.66 -9.79 26.42
N TYR A 257 18.21 -9.77 25.16
CA TYR A 257 19.01 -9.16 24.09
C TYR A 257 19.08 -7.64 24.28
N PRO A 258 20.22 -7.01 23.98
CA PRO A 258 20.30 -5.55 23.94
C PRO A 258 19.51 -5.03 22.73
N ALA A 259 19.07 -3.77 22.85
CA ALA A 259 18.57 -2.99 21.73
C ALA A 259 19.68 -2.72 20.70
#